data_AF-W6THN7-F1
#
_entry.id   AF-W6THN7-F1
#
_cell.length_a   1.000
_cell.length_b   1.000
_cell.length_c   1.000
_cell.angle_alpha   90.00
_cell.angle_beta   90.00
_cell.angle_gamma   90.00
#
_symmetry.space_group_name_H-M   'P 1'
#
loop_
_entity.id
_entity.type
_entity.pdbx_description
1 polymer ?
#
loop_
_entity_poly.entity_id
_entity_poly.type
_entity_poly.pdbx_seq_one_letter_code
_entity_poly.pdbx_strand_id
1 'polypeptide(L)'
;MTVLSNQEMRFLDEVTLNTLKNLIELMEKSSLSSMRFEQEFSGVRHFVELSKEFKLHTSVQSDPCVENSNSESLKHPASVSLDLEKKEDLHWVTSPLVGTTYVALKPGSEPLVKIGDHVVIGAPLLIVEAMKVMNLIKSPVSGYVREIRFSDGNPVEYGEELLGIDTKS
;
A
#
# COMPACT_ATOMS: atom_id res chain seq x y z
N MET A 1 23.94 -17.91 -1.86
CA MET A 1 24.46 -16.68 -2.49
C MET A 1 24.37 -16.88 -4.00
N THR A 2 23.14 -16.83 -4.52
CA THR A 2 22.86 -17.22 -5.90
C THR A 2 22.94 -15.97 -6.76
N VAL A 3 24.03 -15.90 -7.52
CA VAL A 3 24.24 -14.98 -8.63
C VAL A 3 23.11 -15.15 -9.64
N LEU A 4 22.08 -14.30 -9.55
CA LEU A 4 21.13 -14.12 -10.64
C LEU A 4 21.84 -13.35 -11.76
N SER A 5 22.42 -14.13 -12.67
CA SER A 5 22.53 -13.89 -14.11
C SER A 5 22.53 -12.42 -14.55
N ASN A 6 23.74 -11.88 -14.71
CA ASN A 6 24.08 -10.62 -15.39
C ASN A 6 23.78 -10.63 -16.91
N GLN A 7 22.67 -11.22 -17.35
CA GLN A 7 22.33 -11.37 -18.77
C GLN A 7 20.96 -10.78 -19.14
N GLU A 8 20.43 -9.84 -18.36
CA GLU A 8 19.22 -9.07 -18.68
C GLU A 8 19.44 -7.55 -18.77
N MET A 9 20.69 -7.09 -18.87
CA MET A 9 21.02 -5.68 -19.20
C MET A 9 21.15 -5.47 -20.72
N ARG A 10 20.20 -6.01 -21.51
CA ARG A 10 20.16 -5.72 -22.95
C ARG A 10 19.48 -4.38 -23.20
N PHE A 11 20.34 -3.40 -23.48
CA PHE A 11 20.07 -2.13 -24.15
C PHE A 11 18.94 -1.28 -23.55
N LEU A 12 19.29 -0.48 -22.54
CA LEU A 12 18.64 0.82 -22.42
C LEU A 12 19.07 1.62 -23.65
N ASP A 13 18.13 1.86 -24.55
CA ASP A 13 18.29 2.76 -25.68
C ASP A 13 18.64 4.18 -25.18
N GLU A 14 19.35 4.93 -26.02
CA GLU A 14 19.82 6.29 -25.69
C GLU A 14 18.66 7.23 -25.33
N VAL A 15 17.48 7.00 -25.91
CA VAL A 15 16.25 7.75 -25.61
C VAL A 15 15.78 7.45 -24.17
N THR A 16 15.73 6.18 -23.76
CA THR A 16 15.39 5.80 -22.37
C THR A 16 16.38 6.33 -21.34
N LEU A 17 17.70 6.31 -21.62
CA LEU A 17 18.68 6.91 -20.70
C LEU A 17 18.50 8.42 -20.56
N ASN A 18 18.15 9.12 -21.63
CA ASN A 18 17.86 10.55 -21.56
C ASN A 18 16.56 10.84 -20.82
N THR A 19 15.53 10.02 -21.00
CA THR A 19 14.28 10.09 -20.22
C THR A 19 14.57 9.87 -18.73
N LEU A 20 15.40 8.88 -18.37
CA LEU A 20 15.76 8.61 -16.98
C LEU A 20 16.52 9.77 -16.34
N LYS A 21 17.48 10.37 -17.05
CA LYS A 21 18.20 11.57 -16.58
C LYS A 21 17.24 12.74 -16.32
N ASN A 22 16.31 12.98 -17.24
CA ASN A 22 15.31 14.04 -17.09
C ASN A 22 14.37 13.75 -15.92
N LEU A 23 14.00 12.48 -15.71
CA LEU A 23 13.17 12.05 -14.59
C LEU A 23 13.86 12.30 -13.24
N ILE A 24 15.16 12.00 -13.13
CA ILE A 24 15.96 12.29 -11.94
C ILE A 24 16.06 13.80 -11.70
N GLU A 25 16.29 14.60 -12.75
CA GLU A 25 16.37 16.06 -12.63
C GLU A 25 15.02 16.69 -12.22
N LEU A 26 13.91 16.21 -12.78
CA LEU A 26 12.55 16.58 -12.36
C LEU A 26 12.28 16.17 -10.91
N MET A 27 12.73 14.98 -10.52
CA MET A 27 12.63 14.50 -9.16
C MET A 27 13.50 15.33 -8.21
N GLU A 28 14.62 15.92 -8.60
CA GLU A 28 15.42 16.83 -7.77
C GLU A 28 14.81 18.23 -7.64
N LYS A 29 14.28 18.78 -8.75
CA LYS A 29 13.57 20.06 -8.75
C LYS A 29 12.25 20.00 -7.97
N SER A 30 11.69 18.80 -7.82
CA SER A 30 10.48 18.55 -7.03
C SER A 30 10.85 17.94 -5.68
N SER A 31 10.15 18.25 -4.60
CA SER A 31 10.38 17.59 -3.30
C SER A 31 9.77 16.19 -3.22
N LEU A 32 9.96 15.36 -4.26
CA LEU A 32 9.43 14.01 -4.34
C LEU A 32 10.41 13.00 -3.72
N SER A 33 9.89 12.10 -2.89
CA SER A 33 10.64 11.05 -2.19
C SER A 33 10.78 9.77 -3.01
N SER A 34 9.81 9.47 -3.87
CA SER A 34 9.83 8.32 -4.77
C SER A 34 9.07 8.61 -6.07
N MET A 35 9.44 7.92 -7.14
CA MET A 35 8.81 8.02 -8.45
C MET A 35 8.88 6.66 -9.17
N ARG A 36 7.74 6.17 -9.67
CA ARG A 36 7.64 4.92 -10.41
C ARG A 36 7.28 5.19 -11.86
N PHE A 37 8.03 4.61 -12.78
CA PHE A 37 7.82 4.71 -14.22
C PHE A 37 7.63 3.31 -14.80
N GLU A 38 6.55 3.12 -15.55
CA GLU A 38 6.23 1.88 -16.26
C GLU A 38 6.11 2.19 -17.75
N GLN A 39 6.84 1.46 -18.58
CA GLN A 39 6.78 1.60 -20.03
C GLN A 39 6.80 0.22 -20.70
N GLU A 40 5.92 0.02 -21.66
CA GLU A 40 5.87 -1.20 -22.46
C GLU A 40 6.62 -0.97 -23.78
N PHE A 41 7.69 -1.74 -24.01
CA PHE A 41 8.44 -1.70 -25.27
C PHE A 41 8.57 -3.12 -25.81
N SER A 42 8.20 -3.33 -27.08
CA SER A 42 8.27 -4.64 -27.76
C SER A 42 7.58 -5.80 -27.04
N GLY A 43 6.50 -5.52 -26.29
CA GLY A 43 5.77 -6.50 -25.49
C GLY A 43 6.41 -6.85 -24.14
N VAL A 44 7.50 -6.16 -23.76
CA VAL A 44 8.15 -6.27 -22.46
C VAL A 44 7.78 -5.03 -21.63
N ARG A 45 7.26 -5.27 -20.43
CA ARG A 45 7.00 -4.19 -19.45
C ARG A 45 8.27 -3.90 -18.66
N HIS A 46 8.80 -2.71 -18.84
CA HIS A 46 9.93 -2.19 -18.08
C HIS A 46 9.42 -1.38 -16.90
N PHE A 47 9.92 -1.71 -15.71
CA PHE A 47 9.62 -1.03 -14.47
C PHE A 47 10.88 -0.34 -13.96
N VAL A 48 10.79 0.96 -13.71
CA VAL A 48 11.86 1.76 -13.12
C VAL A 48 11.32 2.45 -11.88
N GLU A 49 11.96 2.19 -10.74
CA GLU A 49 11.63 2.81 -9.46
C GLU A 49 12.80 3.68 -9.01
N LEU A 50 12.54 4.96 -8.85
CA LEU A 50 13.48 5.94 -8.32
C LEU A 50 13.08 6.27 -6.89
N SER A 51 14.00 6.12 -5.95
CA SER A 51 13.79 6.43 -4.54
C SER A 51 14.93 7.30 -4.02
N LYS A 52 14.61 8.39 -3.33
CA LYS A 52 15.60 9.19 -2.60
C LYS A 52 15.77 8.63 -1.19
N GLU A 53 16.96 8.14 -0.88
CA GLU A 53 17.33 7.78 0.48
C GLU A 53 17.62 9.06 1.29
N PHE A 54 16.65 9.50 2.09
CA PHE A 54 16.86 10.58 3.03
C PHE A 54 17.51 10.01 4.29
N LYS A 55 18.83 10.16 4.44
CA LYS A 55 19.55 9.83 5.68
C LYS A 55 19.17 10.81 6.78
N LEU A 56 18.09 10.50 7.51
CA LEU A 56 17.79 11.14 8.78
C LEU A 56 18.80 10.66 9.83
N HIS A 57 19.67 11.55 10.26
CA HIS A 57 20.42 11.39 11.51
C HIS A 57 19.45 11.59 12.68
N THR A 58 18.96 10.50 13.25
CA THR A 58 18.22 10.53 14.51
C THR A 58 19.21 10.49 15.67
N SER A 59 19.39 11.63 16.33
CA SER A 59 20.07 11.73 17.62
C SER A 59 19.09 11.29 18.72
N VAL A 60 19.34 10.12 19.31
CA VAL A 60 18.69 9.66 20.54
C VAL A 60 19.48 10.20 21.74
N GLN A 61 18.92 11.19 22.43
CA GLN A 61 19.28 11.50 23.81
C GLN A 61 18.30 10.77 24.73
N SER A 62 18.85 9.87 25.53
CA SER A 62 18.17 9.16 26.61
C SER A 62 18.37 9.92 27.92
N ASP A 63 17.28 10.25 28.61
CA ASP A 63 17.29 10.57 30.05
C ASP A 63 16.35 9.59 30.78
N PRO A 64 16.76 9.05 31.96
CA PRO A 64 15.99 8.04 32.67
C PRO A 64 15.12 8.61 33.82
N CYS A 65 13.93 8.01 33.94
CA CYS A 65 13.14 7.66 35.15
C CYS A 65 12.98 8.67 36.30
N VAL A 66 11.72 9.01 36.65
CA VAL A 66 11.18 8.87 38.03
C VAL A 66 9.65 8.63 38.05
N GLU A 67 9.22 7.80 38.99
CA GLU A 67 7.89 7.30 39.43
C GLU A 67 6.82 8.40 39.72
N ASN A 68 5.51 8.18 39.90
CA ASN A 68 4.82 7.18 40.74
C ASN A 68 3.26 7.31 40.69
N SER A 69 2.57 6.17 40.84
CA SER A 69 1.32 5.91 41.62
C SER A 69 -0.10 6.47 41.31
N ASN A 70 -0.96 5.54 40.82
CA ASN A 70 -2.14 4.91 41.51
C ASN A 70 -3.63 5.36 41.29
N SER A 71 -4.41 4.33 40.92
CA SER A 71 -5.78 3.89 41.30
C SER A 71 -7.11 4.45 40.75
N GLU A 72 -7.89 3.46 40.23
CA GLU A 72 -9.36 3.23 40.34
C GLU A 72 -10.36 4.17 39.62
N SER A 73 -11.48 3.74 39.04
CA SER A 73 -12.12 2.43 38.76
C SER A 73 -13.49 2.72 38.12
N LEU A 74 -13.97 1.83 37.24
CA LEU A 74 -15.31 1.19 37.25
C LEU A 74 -15.95 0.94 35.85
N LYS A 75 -15.86 -0.35 35.44
CA LYS A 75 -16.94 -1.25 34.97
C LYS A 75 -17.92 -0.81 33.86
N HIS A 76 -17.87 -1.52 32.72
CA HIS A 76 -18.82 -2.63 32.42
C HIS A 76 -18.23 -3.61 31.37
N PRO A 77 -18.59 -4.91 31.38
CA PRO A 77 -17.89 -5.99 30.69
C PRO A 77 -18.66 -6.61 29.49
N ALA A 78 -18.00 -7.57 28.84
CA ALA A 78 -18.54 -8.73 28.12
C ALA A 78 -19.12 -8.54 26.69
N SER A 79 -18.30 -8.93 25.70
CA SER A 79 -18.48 -10.27 25.10
C SER A 79 -17.19 -10.77 24.47
N VAL A 80 -16.80 -11.96 24.92
CA VAL A 80 -15.75 -12.82 24.36
C VAL A 80 -16.46 -13.84 23.49
N SER A 81 -15.99 -14.06 22.26
CA SER A 81 -15.98 -15.35 21.53
C SER A 81 -15.31 -15.07 20.18
N LEU A 82 -14.03 -15.41 20.03
CA LEU A 82 -13.57 -16.68 19.47
C LEU A 82 -14.10 -16.91 18.05
N ASP A 83 -13.29 -16.52 17.07
CA ASP A 83 -13.15 -17.31 15.85
C ASP A 83 -11.66 -17.63 15.68
N LEU A 84 -11.29 -18.81 16.14
CA LEU A 84 -10.18 -19.54 15.56
C LEU A 84 -10.74 -20.06 14.24
N GLU A 85 -10.25 -19.62 13.08
CA GLU A 85 -10.06 -20.54 11.95
C GLU A 85 -9.28 -19.93 10.79
N LYS A 86 -8.22 -20.67 10.43
CA LYS A 86 -7.46 -20.56 9.19
C LYS A 86 -6.74 -19.23 8.99
N LYS A 87 -5.48 -19.20 9.44
CA LYS A 87 -4.47 -18.32 8.84
C LYS A 87 -4.22 -18.81 7.41
N GLU A 88 -5.20 -18.60 6.52
CA GLU A 88 -4.92 -18.53 5.10
C GLU A 88 -3.84 -17.46 4.97
N ASP A 89 -2.73 -17.78 4.30
CA ASP A 89 -1.66 -16.81 4.03
C ASP A 89 -2.20 -15.75 3.07
N LEU A 90 -3.02 -14.86 3.61
CA LEU A 90 -3.66 -13.76 2.91
C LEU A 90 -2.63 -12.65 2.73
N HIS A 91 -2.53 -12.16 1.50
CA HIS A 91 -1.83 -10.94 1.22
C HIS A 91 -2.71 -9.76 1.62
N TRP A 92 -2.36 -9.10 2.72
CA TRP A 92 -3.07 -7.93 3.22
C TRP A 92 -2.71 -6.68 2.44
N VAL A 93 -3.73 -6.06 1.84
CA VAL A 93 -3.64 -4.72 1.25
C VAL A 93 -3.96 -3.71 2.35
N THR A 94 -3.02 -2.80 2.60
CA THR A 94 -3.13 -1.77 3.64
C THR A 94 -3.39 -0.39 3.04
N SER A 95 -3.88 0.54 3.86
CA SER A 95 -4.06 1.93 3.43
C SER A 95 -2.73 2.68 3.36
N PRO A 96 -2.36 3.27 2.22
CA PRO A 96 -1.16 4.10 2.11
C PRO A 96 -1.39 5.54 2.62
N LEU A 97 -2.61 5.89 3.03
CA LEU A 97 -3.03 7.25 3.36
C LEU A 97 -3.99 7.26 4.55
N VAL A 98 -4.07 8.39 5.24
CA VAL A 98 -5.13 8.68 6.22
C VAL A 98 -6.28 9.36 5.48
N GLY A 99 -7.52 8.90 5.69
CA GLY A 99 -8.64 9.42 4.92
C GLY A 99 -9.99 8.80 5.23
N THR A 100 -10.89 8.85 4.26
CA THR A 100 -12.21 8.21 4.30
C THR A 100 -12.33 7.20 3.17
N THR A 101 -12.79 5.99 3.48
CA THR A 101 -12.94 4.91 2.49
C THR A 101 -14.27 4.99 1.76
N TYR A 102 -14.27 4.67 0.46
CA TYR A 102 -15.47 4.50 -0.34
C TYR A 102 -15.39 3.22 -1.15
N VAL A 103 -16.53 2.54 -1.23
CA VAL A 103 -16.61 1.22 -1.88
C VAL A 103 -16.76 1.32 -3.41
N ALA A 104 -17.15 2.49 -3.94
CA ALA A 104 -17.50 2.67 -5.36
C ALA A 104 -16.97 3.99 -5.94
N LEU A 105 -16.80 4.04 -7.27
CA LEU A 105 -16.35 5.24 -8.02
C LEU A 105 -17.31 6.42 -7.94
N LYS A 106 -18.60 6.14 -7.74
CA LYS A 106 -19.66 7.14 -7.63
C LYS A 106 -20.57 6.73 -6.48
N PRO A 107 -21.12 7.70 -5.73
CA PRO A 107 -22.12 7.41 -4.70
C PRO A 107 -23.28 6.58 -5.27
N GLY A 108 -23.64 5.50 -4.59
CA GLY A 108 -24.75 4.62 -4.97
C GLY A 108 -24.48 3.68 -6.16
N SER A 109 -23.26 3.62 -6.68
CA SER A 109 -22.86 2.57 -7.65
C SER A 109 -22.47 1.27 -6.95
N GLU A 110 -22.33 0.19 -7.72
CA GLU A 110 -21.88 -1.09 -7.16
C GLU A 110 -20.46 -0.99 -6.58
N PRO A 111 -20.16 -1.77 -5.51
CA PRO A 111 -18.82 -1.88 -4.98
C PRO A 111 -17.81 -2.28 -6.06
N LEU A 112 -16.63 -1.68 -6.01
CA LEU A 112 -15.49 -2.00 -6.88
C LEU A 112 -15.04 -3.45 -6.72
N VAL A 113 -15.23 -4.02 -5.53
CA VAL A 113 -14.82 -5.38 -5.20
C VAL A 113 -15.76 -5.99 -4.17
N LYS A 114 -16.01 -7.30 -4.29
CA LYS A 114 -16.79 -8.12 -3.36
C LYS A 114 -15.97 -9.34 -2.93
N ILE A 115 -16.34 -9.94 -1.79
CA ILE A 115 -15.72 -11.20 -1.35
C ILE A 115 -16.00 -12.28 -2.40
N GLY A 116 -14.96 -13.01 -2.79
CA GLY A 116 -14.97 -14.02 -3.83
C GLY A 116 -14.55 -13.52 -5.21
N ASP A 117 -14.41 -12.22 -5.42
CA ASP A 117 -13.98 -11.68 -6.72
C ASP A 117 -12.52 -12.03 -6.99
N HIS A 118 -12.23 -12.33 -8.26
CA HIS A 118 -10.86 -12.47 -8.75
C HIS A 118 -10.32 -11.09 -9.16
N VAL A 119 -9.20 -10.68 -8.57
CA VAL A 119 -8.52 -9.41 -8.84
C VAL A 119 -7.16 -9.66 -9.46
N VAL A 120 -6.72 -8.76 -10.34
CA VAL A 120 -5.40 -8.78 -10.97
C VAL A 120 -4.54 -7.62 -10.46
N ILE A 121 -3.24 -7.68 -10.67
CA ILE A 121 -2.32 -6.59 -10.32
C ILE A 121 -2.83 -5.30 -11.01
N GLY A 122 -2.98 -4.23 -10.23
CA GLY A 122 -3.48 -2.94 -10.68
C GLY A 122 -5.01 -2.80 -10.67
N ALA A 123 -5.77 -3.86 -10.38
CA ALA A 123 -7.23 -3.80 -10.30
C ALA A 123 -7.68 -2.84 -9.18
N PRO A 124 -8.70 -2.00 -9.42
CA PRO A 124 -9.23 -1.08 -8.40
C PRO A 124 -9.98 -1.85 -7.32
N LEU A 125 -9.64 -1.60 -6.06
CA LEU A 125 -10.24 -2.28 -4.90
C LEU A 125 -11.21 -1.37 -4.16
N LEU A 126 -10.76 -0.14 -3.83
CA LEU A 126 -11.56 0.87 -3.14
C LEU A 126 -11.00 2.27 -3.42
N ILE A 127 -11.63 3.29 -2.85
CA ILE A 127 -11.14 4.68 -2.90
C ILE A 127 -10.87 5.14 -1.47
N VAL A 128 -9.77 5.86 -1.28
CA VAL A 128 -9.49 6.60 -0.05
C VAL A 128 -9.46 8.08 -0.38
N GLU A 129 -10.37 8.85 0.21
CA GLU A 129 -10.37 10.30 0.14
C GLU A 129 -9.44 10.88 1.20
N ALA A 130 -8.40 11.58 0.75
CA ALA A 130 -7.50 12.34 1.60
C ALA A 130 -7.44 13.78 1.09
N MET A 131 -7.74 14.77 1.94
CA MET A 131 -7.70 16.19 1.58
C MET A 131 -8.51 16.55 0.32
N LYS A 132 -9.73 15.99 0.17
CA LYS A 132 -10.61 16.13 -1.02
C LYS A 132 -10.07 15.52 -2.32
N VAL A 133 -9.03 14.69 -2.23
CA VAL A 133 -8.49 13.94 -3.37
C VAL A 133 -8.90 12.48 -3.25
N MET A 134 -9.54 11.95 -4.29
CA MET A 134 -10.01 10.57 -4.37
C MET A 134 -8.89 9.66 -4.91
N ASN A 135 -8.25 8.90 -4.02
CA ASN A 135 -7.15 8.01 -4.40
C ASN A 135 -7.62 6.57 -4.53
N LEU A 136 -7.44 6.00 -5.72
CA LEU A 136 -7.81 4.63 -6.02
C LEU A 136 -6.78 3.66 -5.42
N ILE A 137 -7.19 2.83 -4.48
CA ILE A 137 -6.36 1.75 -3.95
C ILE A 137 -6.42 0.59 -4.94
N LYS A 138 -5.26 0.17 -5.42
CA LYS A 138 -5.12 -0.89 -6.42
C LYS A 138 -4.51 -2.14 -5.81
N SER A 139 -4.85 -3.30 -6.37
CA SER A 139 -4.28 -4.55 -5.93
C SER A 139 -2.79 -4.65 -6.31
N PRO A 140 -1.89 -4.96 -5.36
CA PRO A 140 -0.47 -5.22 -5.65
C PRO A 140 -0.23 -6.65 -6.20
N VAL A 141 -1.18 -7.56 -6.02
CA VAL A 141 -1.08 -8.98 -6.38
C VAL A 141 -2.32 -9.42 -7.19
N SER A 142 -2.25 -10.57 -7.87
CA SER A 142 -3.46 -11.24 -8.37
C SER A 142 -3.92 -12.32 -7.40
N GLY A 143 -5.22 -12.55 -7.33
CA GLY A 143 -5.78 -13.59 -6.48
C GLY A 143 -7.27 -13.37 -6.24
N TYR A 144 -7.81 -14.05 -5.22
CA TYR A 144 -9.21 -13.96 -4.85
C TYR A 144 -9.39 -13.19 -3.55
N VAL A 145 -10.38 -12.31 -3.51
CA VAL A 145 -10.72 -11.57 -2.29
C VAL A 145 -11.38 -12.51 -1.30
N ARG A 146 -10.79 -12.66 -0.12
CA ARG A 146 -11.38 -13.48 0.97
C ARG A 146 -11.98 -12.63 2.06
N GLU A 147 -11.41 -11.46 2.32
CA GLU A 147 -11.81 -10.62 3.44
C GLU A 147 -11.78 -9.14 3.06
N ILE A 148 -12.77 -8.38 3.55
CA ILE A 148 -12.91 -6.93 3.39
C ILE A 148 -13.12 -6.34 4.78
N ARG A 149 -12.29 -5.36 5.15
CA ARG A 149 -12.28 -4.70 6.47
C ARG A 149 -12.59 -3.20 6.41
N PHE A 150 -12.94 -2.67 5.25
CA PHE A 150 -13.41 -1.30 5.09
C PHE A 150 -14.92 -1.24 4.88
N SER A 151 -15.51 -0.05 5.03
CA SER A 151 -16.94 0.20 4.84
C SER A 151 -17.15 1.61 4.31
N ASP A 152 -18.20 1.82 3.52
CA ASP A 152 -18.44 3.11 2.85
C ASP A 152 -18.54 4.28 3.85
N GLY A 153 -17.78 5.35 3.60
CA GLY A 153 -17.77 6.56 4.42
C GLY A 153 -17.03 6.44 5.76
N ASN A 154 -16.25 5.38 6.00
CA ASN A 154 -15.54 5.20 7.27
C ASN A 154 -14.12 5.78 7.24
N PRO A 155 -13.65 6.35 8.37
CA PRO A 155 -12.27 6.80 8.49
C PRO A 155 -11.30 5.63 8.39
N VAL A 156 -10.10 5.90 7.88
CA VAL A 156 -9.01 4.93 7.77
C VAL A 156 -7.68 5.58 8.11
N GLU A 157 -6.79 4.82 8.74
CA GLU A 157 -5.45 5.25 9.10
C GLU A 157 -4.37 4.66 8.19
N TYR A 158 -3.18 5.26 8.24
CA TYR A 158 -2.03 4.75 7.49
C TYR A 158 -1.63 3.35 8.00
N GLY A 159 -1.46 2.41 7.08
CA GLY A 159 -1.08 1.03 7.38
C GLY A 159 -2.23 0.14 7.86
N GLU A 160 -3.45 0.66 7.97
CA GLU A 160 -4.63 -0.14 8.34
C GLU A 160 -4.93 -1.20 7.28
N GLU A 161 -5.21 -2.43 7.71
CA GLU A 161 -5.53 -3.56 6.82
C GLU A 161 -6.94 -3.41 6.25
N LEU A 162 -7.05 -3.33 4.93
CA LEU A 162 -8.33 -3.07 4.25
C LEU A 162 -8.91 -4.32 3.62
N LEU A 163 -8.07 -5.15 3.00
CA LEU A 163 -8.53 -6.25 2.16
C LEU A 163 -7.51 -7.39 2.15
N GLY A 164 -8.00 -8.62 2.29
CA GLY A 164 -7.18 -9.84 2.25
C GLY A 164 -7.34 -10.57 0.92
N ILE A 165 -6.22 -10.81 0.22
CA ILE A 165 -6.19 -11.51 -1.06
C ILE A 165 -5.50 -12.86 -0.91
N ASP A 166 -6.19 -13.93 -1.30
CA ASP A 166 -5.61 -15.26 -1.43
C ASP A 166 -4.90 -15.37 -2.79
N THR A 167 -3.57 -15.48 -2.75
CA THR A 167 -2.70 -15.58 -3.93
C THR A 167 -2.35 -17.02 -4.31
N LYS A 168 -2.83 -18.01 -3.55
CA LYS A 168 -2.45 -19.43 -3.69
C LYS A 168 -3.54 -20.31 -4.32
N SER A 169 -4.68 -19.73 -4.73
CA SER A 169 -5.79 -20.43 -5.40
C SER A 169 -5.51 -20.76 -6.87
#